data_AF-A0A5N6NED3-F1
#
_entry.id   AF-A0A5N6NED3-F1
#
_cell.length_a   1.000
_cell.length_b   1.000
_cell.length_c   1.000
_cell.angle_alpha   90.00
_cell.angle_beta   90.00
_cell.angle_gamma   90.00
#
_symmetry.space_group_name_H-M   'P 1'
#
loop_
_entity.id
_entity.type
_entity.pdbx_description
1 polymer ?
#
loop_
_entity_poly.entity_id
_entity_poly.type
_entity_poly.pdbx_seq_one_letter_code
_entity_poly.pdbx_strand_id
1 'polypeptide(L)'
;MMNDLPMQAAFILITVFMFLWMQKVPQNLLTRFRHRNRSSHEAKRHFIIGAQLLAKSRSTKDHTSSVKLAKSAADEANKSIWLDPNDAASHILKALALDAQGLGTSAVEALDVALSPATAKSLSYAERGDALLKRAELKMKGSKRGRVDSAIQDLVESVKLKGDNATPYRLLGECYEKKGMKDEAVYAYERAVRIDPECVAARDSLNRLGSLTLGDNI
;
A
#
# COMPACT_ATOMS: atom_id res chain seq x y z
N MET A 1 -55.02 -13.45 36.65
CA MET A 1 -55.08 -14.20 35.38
C MET A 1 -55.62 -13.39 34.18
N MET A 2 -55.63 -12.04 34.21
CA MET A 2 -56.14 -11.22 33.08
C MET A 2 -55.07 -10.36 32.37
N ASN A 3 -53.83 -10.32 32.86
CA ASN A 3 -52.76 -9.49 32.27
C ASN A 3 -51.94 -10.19 31.18
N ASP A 4 -52.10 -11.51 31.00
CA ASP A 4 -51.34 -12.29 30.00
C ASP A 4 -51.97 -12.24 28.61
N LEU A 5 -53.30 -12.07 28.53
CA LEU A 5 -54.05 -11.98 27.27
C LEU A 5 -53.62 -10.79 26.38
N PRO A 6 -53.51 -9.55 26.89
CA PRO A 6 -53.06 -8.42 26.07
C PRO A 6 -51.59 -8.56 25.65
N MET A 7 -50.76 -9.19 26.48
CA MET A 7 -49.35 -9.41 26.18
C MET A 7 -49.17 -10.44 25.06
N GLN A 8 -49.93 -11.54 25.10
CA GLN A 8 -49.96 -12.54 24.02
C GLN A 8 -50.48 -11.95 22.71
N ALA A 9 -51.52 -11.12 22.76
CA ALA A 9 -52.03 -10.43 21.57
C ALA A 9 -50.99 -9.48 20.96
N ALA A 10 -50.21 -8.77 21.78
CA ALA A 10 -49.12 -7.93 21.32
C ALA A 10 -47.99 -8.74 20.65
N PHE A 11 -47.61 -9.89 21.20
CA PHE A 11 -46.61 -10.77 20.57
C PHE A 11 -47.08 -11.32 19.22
N ILE A 12 -48.37 -11.68 19.10
CA ILE A 12 -48.94 -12.13 17.84
C ILE A 12 -48.93 -11.00 16.81
N LEU A 13 -49.28 -9.77 17.22
CA LEU A 13 -49.22 -8.60 16.35
C LEU A 13 -47.78 -8.30 15.88
N ILE A 14 -46.80 -8.39 16.78
CA ILE A 14 -45.38 -8.17 16.43
C ILE A 14 -44.89 -9.26 15.48
N THR A 15 -45.24 -10.52 15.70
CA THR A 15 -44.82 -11.62 14.82
C THR A 15 -45.49 -11.55 13.45
N VAL A 16 -46.78 -11.24 13.38
CA VAL A 16 -47.51 -11.02 12.12
C VAL A 16 -46.94 -9.80 11.38
N PHE A 17 -46.65 -8.70 12.10
CA PHE A 17 -46.02 -7.53 11.51
C PHE A 17 -44.63 -7.83 10.97
N MET A 18 -43.79 -8.54 11.74
CA MET A 18 -42.45 -8.95 11.31
C MET A 18 -42.50 -9.92 10.12
N PHE A 19 -43.50 -10.80 10.07
CA PHE A 19 -43.74 -11.71 8.95
C PHE A 19 -44.19 -10.99 7.68
N LEU A 20 -45.15 -10.06 7.78
CA LEU A 20 -45.59 -9.22 6.67
C LEU A 20 -44.46 -8.28 6.19
N TRP A 21 -43.64 -7.78 7.11
CA TRP A 21 -42.45 -7.01 6.78
C TRP A 21 -41.43 -7.86 6.04
N MET A 22 -41.12 -9.08 6.50
CA MET A 22 -40.22 -10.00 5.81
C MET A 22 -40.69 -10.37 4.40
N GLN A 23 -41.99 -10.54 4.18
CA GLN A 23 -42.53 -10.77 2.84
C GLN A 23 -42.39 -9.55 1.91
N LYS A 24 -42.41 -8.34 2.47
CA LYS A 24 -42.15 -7.09 1.73
C LYS A 24 -40.68 -6.74 1.56
N VAL A 25 -39.74 -7.43 2.23
CA VAL A 25 -38.31 -7.27 1.95
C VAL A 25 -38.03 -7.91 0.59
N PRO A 26 -37.74 -7.12 -0.47
CA PRO A 26 -37.49 -7.68 -1.78
C PRO A 26 -36.25 -8.57 -1.71
N GLN A 27 -36.34 -9.81 -2.21
CA GLN A 27 -35.24 -10.78 -2.23
C GLN A 27 -33.95 -10.20 -2.86
N ASN A 28 -34.09 -9.16 -3.69
CA ASN A 28 -33.01 -8.38 -4.30
C ASN A 28 -32.04 -7.72 -3.29
N LEU A 29 -32.50 -7.41 -2.07
CA LEU A 29 -31.64 -6.87 -1.01
C LEU A 29 -30.72 -7.97 -0.44
N LEU A 30 -31.26 -9.15 -0.15
CA LEU A 30 -30.49 -10.28 0.37
C LEU A 30 -29.54 -10.89 -0.68
N THR A 31 -29.93 -10.92 -1.95
CA THR A 31 -29.06 -11.39 -3.03
C THR A 31 -27.87 -10.45 -3.25
N ARG A 32 -28.04 -9.13 -3.15
CA ARG A 32 -26.92 -8.16 -3.20
C ARG A 32 -25.89 -8.39 -2.10
N PHE A 33 -26.32 -8.67 -0.87
CA PHE A 33 -25.40 -9.01 0.22
C PHE A 33 -24.67 -10.33 -0.02
N ARG A 34 -25.38 -11.36 -0.51
CA ARG A 34 -24.78 -12.67 -0.80
C ARG A 34 -23.76 -12.60 -1.95
N HIS A 35 -24.06 -11.86 -3.01
CA HIS A 35 -23.14 -11.65 -4.14
C HIS A 35 -21.93 -10.79 -3.77
N ARG A 36 -22.12 -9.72 -2.98
CA ARG A 36 -21.03 -8.86 -2.50
C ARG A 36 -20.05 -9.60 -1.59
N ASN A 37 -20.54 -10.49 -0.73
CA ASN A 37 -19.65 -11.29 0.11
C ASN A 37 -18.87 -12.33 -0.71
N ARG A 38 -19.52 -12.96 -1.70
CA ARG A 38 -18.86 -13.91 -2.60
C ARG A 38 -17.79 -13.24 -3.46
N SER A 39 -18.06 -12.07 -4.04
CA SER A 39 -17.09 -11.32 -4.83
C SER A 39 -15.88 -10.89 -3.99
N SER A 40 -16.09 -10.50 -2.73
CA SER A 40 -14.99 -10.18 -1.81
C SER A 40 -14.11 -11.40 -1.48
N HIS A 41 -14.69 -12.58 -1.28
CA HIS A 41 -13.91 -13.81 -1.07
C HIS A 41 -13.14 -14.23 -2.33
N GLU A 42 -13.75 -14.11 -3.51
CA GLU A 42 -13.10 -14.40 -4.79
C GLU A 42 -11.96 -13.40 -5.06
N ALA A 43 -12.15 -12.10 -4.75
CA ALA A 43 -11.09 -11.09 -4.84
C ALA A 43 -9.88 -11.48 -3.98
N LYS A 44 -10.12 -11.82 -2.70
CA LYS A 44 -9.07 -12.26 -1.77
C LYS A 44 -8.32 -13.49 -2.27
N ARG A 45 -8.99 -14.44 -2.91
CA ARG A 45 -8.31 -15.62 -3.50
C ARG A 45 -7.33 -15.19 -4.60
N HIS A 46 -7.79 -14.35 -5.54
CA HIS A 46 -6.93 -13.82 -6.59
C HIS A 46 -5.77 -13.01 -5.99
N PHE A 47 -6.02 -12.15 -5.01
CA PHE A 47 -4.97 -11.44 -4.29
C PHE A 47 -3.90 -12.39 -3.71
N ILE A 48 -4.30 -13.45 -3.00
CA ILE A 48 -3.37 -14.41 -2.40
C ILE A 48 -2.55 -15.15 -3.46
N ILE A 49 -3.19 -15.62 -4.55
CA ILE A 49 -2.50 -16.30 -5.65
C ILE A 49 -1.49 -15.35 -6.30
N GLY A 50 -1.88 -14.10 -6.55
CA GLY A 50 -0.98 -13.09 -7.12
C GLY A 50 0.20 -12.78 -6.20
N ALA A 51 -0.02 -12.67 -4.89
CA ALA A 51 1.03 -12.47 -3.91
C ALA A 51 2.02 -13.65 -3.85
N GLN A 52 1.52 -14.89 -3.94
CA GLN A 52 2.36 -16.09 -4.00
C GLN A 52 3.20 -16.13 -5.29
N LEU A 53 2.60 -15.79 -6.43
CA LEU A 53 3.32 -15.70 -7.71
C LEU A 53 4.41 -14.63 -7.68
N LEU A 54 4.14 -13.48 -7.07
CA LEU A 54 5.12 -12.42 -6.89
C LEU A 54 6.26 -12.85 -5.96
N ALA A 55 5.95 -13.53 -4.86
CA ALA A 55 6.98 -14.08 -3.97
C ALA A 55 7.88 -15.08 -4.71
N LYS A 56 7.28 -15.97 -5.52
CA LYS A 56 8.02 -16.93 -6.36
C LYS A 56 8.85 -16.25 -7.45
N SER A 57 8.34 -15.16 -8.03
CA SER A 57 9.07 -14.31 -8.98
C SER A 57 10.33 -13.70 -8.35
N ARG A 58 10.27 -13.30 -7.07
CA ARG A 58 11.42 -12.74 -6.36
C ARG A 58 12.46 -13.79 -5.94
N SER A 59 12.05 -15.04 -5.74
CA SER A 59 12.95 -16.13 -5.33
C SER A 59 13.61 -16.86 -6.50
N THR A 60 13.10 -16.72 -7.73
CA THR A 60 13.68 -17.40 -8.90
C THR A 60 14.91 -16.66 -9.41
N LYS A 61 15.95 -17.43 -9.77
CA LYS A 61 17.22 -16.89 -10.27
C LYS A 61 17.19 -16.57 -11.77
N ASP A 62 16.34 -17.27 -12.53
CA ASP A 62 16.19 -17.02 -13.96
C ASP A 62 15.33 -15.76 -14.18
N HIS A 63 15.91 -14.75 -14.82
CA HIS A 63 15.26 -13.49 -15.11
C HIS A 63 13.99 -13.67 -15.95
N THR A 64 14.04 -14.53 -16.98
CA THR A 64 12.89 -14.72 -17.87
C THR A 64 11.70 -15.34 -17.12
N SER A 65 11.96 -16.37 -16.33
CA SER A 65 10.95 -16.99 -15.47
C SER A 65 10.45 -16.04 -14.38
N SER A 66 11.33 -15.21 -13.82
CA SER A 66 10.96 -14.17 -12.85
C SER A 66 9.94 -13.20 -13.44
N VAL A 67 10.22 -12.66 -14.62
CA VAL A 67 9.34 -11.72 -15.33
C VAL A 67 8.01 -12.38 -15.71
N LYS A 68 8.01 -13.63 -16.16
CA LYS A 68 6.76 -14.38 -16.45
C LYS A 68 5.88 -14.53 -15.21
N LEU A 69 6.46 -14.91 -14.08
CA LEU A 69 5.73 -15.04 -12.81
C LEU A 69 5.19 -13.69 -12.33
N ALA A 70 5.98 -12.61 -12.46
CA ALA A 70 5.54 -11.26 -12.15
C ALA A 70 4.36 -10.82 -13.03
N LYS A 71 4.39 -11.16 -14.33
CA LYS A 71 3.27 -10.91 -15.23
C LYS A 71 2.01 -11.64 -14.78
N SER A 72 2.11 -12.93 -14.46
CA SER A 72 0.98 -13.69 -13.92
C SER A 72 0.45 -13.13 -12.59
N ALA A 73 1.34 -12.62 -11.72
CA ALA A 73 0.94 -11.93 -10.51
C ALA A 73 0.15 -10.64 -10.80
N ALA A 74 0.55 -9.86 -11.80
CA ALA A 74 -0.16 -8.66 -12.21
C ALA A 74 -1.55 -8.98 -12.82
N ASP A 75 -1.64 -10.05 -13.61
CA ASP A 75 -2.92 -10.54 -14.16
C ASP A 75 -3.89 -10.94 -13.05
N GLU A 76 -3.39 -11.61 -12.03
CA GLU A 76 -4.19 -12.02 -10.88
C GLU A 76 -4.61 -10.83 -10.01
N ALA A 77 -3.71 -9.85 -9.83
CA ALA A 77 -4.06 -8.58 -9.19
C ALA A 77 -5.16 -7.83 -9.94
N ASN A 78 -5.15 -7.82 -11.28
CA ASN A 78 -6.21 -7.21 -12.08
C ASN A 78 -7.58 -7.88 -11.86
N LYS A 79 -7.61 -9.22 -11.73
CA LYS A 79 -8.86 -9.94 -11.40
C LYS A 79 -9.37 -9.56 -10.01
N SER A 80 -8.45 -9.43 -9.03
CA SER A 80 -8.79 -8.96 -7.69
C SER A 80 -9.39 -7.55 -7.74
N ILE A 81 -8.75 -6.62 -8.44
CA ILE A 81 -9.22 -5.23 -8.63
C ILE A 81 -10.59 -5.19 -9.32
N TRP A 82 -10.83 -6.06 -10.31
CA TRP A 82 -12.13 -6.11 -10.99
C TRP A 82 -13.27 -6.51 -10.03
N LEU A 83 -12.99 -7.40 -9.09
CA LEU A 83 -13.96 -7.87 -8.09
C LEU A 83 -14.12 -6.91 -6.91
N ASP A 84 -13.04 -6.27 -6.47
CA ASP A 84 -13.03 -5.26 -5.39
C ASP A 84 -12.10 -4.08 -5.75
N PRO A 85 -12.61 -3.07 -6.48
CA PRO A 85 -11.78 -1.98 -7.00
C PRO A 85 -11.34 -0.99 -5.93
N ASN A 86 -11.98 -0.99 -4.76
CA ASN A 86 -11.68 -0.07 -3.67
C ASN A 86 -10.62 -0.63 -2.71
N ASP A 87 -10.18 -1.88 -2.89
CA ASP A 87 -9.10 -2.45 -2.12
C ASP A 87 -7.73 -1.96 -2.62
N ALA A 88 -7.10 -1.08 -1.84
CA ALA A 88 -5.76 -0.58 -2.13
C ALA A 88 -4.70 -1.69 -2.16
N ALA A 89 -4.85 -2.78 -1.39
CA ALA A 89 -3.85 -3.85 -1.34
C ALA A 89 -3.71 -4.53 -2.72
N SER A 90 -4.82 -4.74 -3.42
CA SER A 90 -4.83 -5.28 -4.78
C SER A 90 -4.10 -4.38 -5.79
N HIS A 91 -4.23 -3.05 -5.67
CA HIS A 91 -3.48 -2.09 -6.49
C HIS A 91 -1.98 -2.08 -6.14
N ILE A 92 -1.63 -2.19 -4.85
CA ILE A 92 -0.22 -2.32 -4.40
C ILE A 92 0.40 -3.59 -4.98
N LEU A 93 -0.31 -4.73 -4.92
CA LEU A 93 0.17 -5.99 -5.48
C LEU A 93 0.47 -5.85 -6.98
N LYS A 94 -0.43 -5.21 -7.73
CA LYS A 94 -0.21 -4.89 -9.14
C LYS A 94 1.03 -4.02 -9.34
N ALA A 95 1.21 -2.98 -8.54
CA ALA A 95 2.38 -2.11 -8.62
C ALA A 95 3.69 -2.87 -8.40
N LEU A 96 3.74 -3.73 -7.37
CA LEU A 96 4.92 -4.55 -7.07
C LEU A 96 5.22 -5.56 -8.18
N ALA A 97 4.17 -6.14 -8.79
CA ALA A 97 4.31 -7.04 -9.93
C ALA A 97 4.78 -6.32 -11.20
N LEU A 98 4.37 -5.07 -11.42
CA LEU A 98 4.84 -4.24 -12.53
C LEU A 98 6.30 -3.81 -12.33
N ASP A 99 6.71 -3.46 -11.11
CA ASP A 99 8.12 -3.17 -10.79
C ASP A 99 9.02 -4.39 -11.03
N ALA A 100 8.56 -5.59 -10.63
CA ALA A 100 9.28 -6.83 -10.92
C ALA A 100 9.41 -7.15 -12.42
N GLN A 101 8.52 -6.61 -13.26
CA GLN A 101 8.63 -6.66 -14.73
C GLN A 101 9.53 -5.56 -15.31
N GLY A 102 10.03 -4.63 -14.48
CA GLY A 102 10.78 -3.45 -14.93
C GLY A 102 9.91 -2.28 -15.38
N LEU A 103 8.58 -2.38 -15.26
CA LEU A 103 7.61 -1.38 -15.70
C LEU A 103 7.39 -0.32 -14.62
N GLY A 104 8.45 0.42 -14.28
CA GLY A 104 8.45 1.36 -13.16
C GLY A 104 7.43 2.50 -13.26
N THR A 105 7.14 3.01 -14.46
CA THR A 105 6.12 4.07 -14.64
C THR A 105 4.72 3.56 -14.33
N SER A 106 4.34 2.40 -14.88
CA SER A 106 3.06 1.76 -14.61
C SER A 106 2.93 1.31 -13.15
N ALA A 107 4.05 0.95 -12.50
CA ALA A 107 4.07 0.66 -11.08
C ALA A 107 3.76 1.91 -10.23
N VAL A 108 4.31 3.08 -10.59
CA VAL A 108 3.98 4.35 -9.92
C VAL A 108 2.50 4.69 -10.10
N GLU A 109 1.95 4.55 -11.32
CA GLU A 109 0.53 4.80 -11.59
C GLU A 109 -0.39 3.91 -10.74
N ALA A 110 -0.05 2.62 -10.59
CA ALA A 110 -0.81 1.72 -9.72
C ALA A 110 -0.73 2.12 -8.23
N LEU A 111 0.41 2.63 -7.76
CA LEU A 111 0.53 3.18 -6.40
C LEU A 111 -0.22 4.50 -6.23
N ASP A 112 -0.30 5.34 -7.25
CA ASP A 112 -1.12 6.55 -7.24
C ASP A 112 -2.60 6.20 -7.04
N VAL A 113 -3.07 5.15 -7.70
CA VAL A 113 -4.42 4.63 -7.48
C VAL A 113 -4.57 4.06 -6.08
N ALA A 114 -3.62 3.27 -5.57
CA ALA A 114 -3.66 2.69 -4.23
C ALA A 114 -3.66 3.72 -3.09
N LEU A 115 -3.02 4.88 -3.32
CA LEU A 115 -2.92 5.98 -2.35
C LEU A 115 -4.00 7.06 -2.59
N SER A 116 -4.91 6.86 -3.55
CA SER A 116 -6.00 7.79 -3.82
C SER A 116 -7.03 7.80 -2.68
N PRO A 117 -7.80 8.89 -2.48
CA PRO A 117 -8.82 8.95 -1.44
C PRO A 117 -9.91 7.87 -1.52
N ALA A 118 -10.11 7.27 -2.70
CA ALA A 118 -11.09 6.21 -2.93
C ALA A 118 -10.66 4.89 -2.29
N THR A 119 -9.38 4.53 -2.42
CA THR A 119 -8.84 3.22 -2.01
C THR A 119 -8.04 3.30 -0.72
N ALA A 120 -7.38 4.43 -0.43
CA ALA A 120 -6.48 4.58 0.73
C ALA A 120 -7.18 4.38 2.08
N LYS A 121 -8.53 4.41 2.13
CA LYS A 121 -9.33 4.09 3.32
C LYS A 121 -9.22 2.62 3.73
N SER A 122 -8.86 1.73 2.81
CA SER A 122 -8.68 0.30 3.10
C SER A 122 -7.29 -0.03 3.68
N LEU A 123 -6.35 0.92 3.65
CA LEU A 123 -5.01 0.75 4.20
C LEU A 123 -4.96 1.12 5.67
N SER A 124 -4.23 0.33 6.45
CA SER A 124 -3.72 0.78 7.74
C SER A 124 -2.68 1.90 7.56
N TYR A 125 -2.41 2.65 8.62
CA TYR A 125 -1.37 3.68 8.59
C TYR A 125 0.01 3.12 8.23
N ALA A 126 0.34 1.91 8.72
CA ALA A 126 1.60 1.23 8.40
C ALA A 126 1.67 0.86 6.91
N GLU A 127 0.63 0.25 6.36
CA GLU A 127 0.59 -0.13 4.93
C GLU A 127 0.63 1.10 4.03
N ARG A 128 -0.03 2.20 4.42
CA ARG A 128 0.05 3.48 3.70
C ARG A 128 1.47 4.03 3.72
N GLY A 129 2.15 3.99 4.87
CA GLY A 129 3.55 4.38 4.99
C GLY A 129 4.49 3.56 4.09
N ASP A 130 4.30 2.24 4.06
CA ASP A 130 5.08 1.33 3.21
C ASP A 130 4.79 1.52 1.71
N ALA A 131 3.54 1.82 1.34
CA ALA A 131 3.17 2.14 -0.04
C ALA A 131 3.76 3.48 -0.52
N LEU A 132 3.78 4.51 0.33
CA LEU A 132 4.43 5.78 0.06
C LEU A 132 5.94 5.62 -0.13
N LEU A 133 6.59 4.87 0.77
CA LEU A 133 8.01 4.50 0.63
C LEU A 133 8.26 3.84 -0.72
N LYS A 134 7.46 2.84 -1.08
CA LYS A 134 7.64 2.14 -2.35
C LYS A 134 7.45 3.05 -3.56
N ARG A 135 6.48 3.98 -3.50
CA ARG A 135 6.25 4.95 -4.58
C ARG A 135 7.41 5.91 -4.72
N ALA A 136 7.99 6.37 -3.62
CA ALA A 136 9.18 7.22 -3.62
C ALA A 136 10.39 6.52 -4.25
N GLU A 137 10.66 5.27 -3.88
CA GLU A 137 11.75 4.47 -4.49
C GLU A 137 11.64 4.41 -6.01
N LEU A 138 10.44 4.16 -6.53
CA LEU A 138 10.18 4.07 -7.97
C LEU A 138 10.33 5.43 -8.66
N LYS A 139 9.86 6.50 -8.03
CA LYS A 139 10.04 7.87 -8.52
C LYS A 139 11.52 8.25 -8.60
N MET A 140 12.32 7.86 -7.60
CA MET A 140 13.77 8.10 -7.58
C MET A 140 14.52 7.32 -8.64
N LYS A 141 14.08 6.09 -8.96
CA LYS A 141 14.67 5.25 -10.02
C LYS A 141 14.49 5.85 -11.41
N GLY A 142 13.40 6.58 -11.65
CA GLY A 142 13.18 7.31 -12.90
C GLY A 142 13.80 8.70 -12.87
N SER A 143 15.01 8.87 -13.41
CA SER A 143 15.94 10.02 -13.33
C SER A 143 15.47 11.44 -13.73
N LYS A 144 14.25 11.88 -13.42
CA LYS A 144 13.77 13.25 -13.69
C LYS A 144 13.75 14.07 -12.39
N ARG A 145 14.32 15.29 -12.40
CA ARG A 145 14.36 16.20 -11.24
C ARG A 145 13.01 16.37 -10.53
N GLY A 146 11.92 16.60 -11.28
CA GLY A 146 10.57 16.74 -10.68
C GLY A 146 10.04 15.49 -9.97
N ARG A 147 10.56 14.30 -10.26
CA ARG A 147 10.21 13.07 -9.52
C ARG A 147 10.91 12.99 -8.17
N VAL A 148 12.06 13.66 -8.00
CA VAL A 148 12.79 13.72 -6.72
C VAL A 148 12.00 14.53 -5.70
N ASP A 149 11.44 15.68 -6.09
CA ASP A 149 10.59 16.48 -5.19
C ASP A 149 9.33 15.71 -4.75
N SER A 150 8.69 15.02 -5.68
CA SER A 150 7.54 14.18 -5.35
C SER A 150 7.92 12.97 -4.47
N ALA A 151 9.11 12.40 -4.66
CA ALA A 151 9.62 11.34 -3.79
C ALA A 151 9.89 11.84 -2.37
N ILE A 152 10.43 13.06 -2.20
CA ILE A 152 10.61 13.68 -0.87
C ILE A 152 9.28 13.80 -0.15
N GLN A 153 8.23 14.27 -0.83
CA GLN A 153 6.89 14.37 -0.23
C GLN A 153 6.38 13.01 0.27
N ASP A 154 6.50 11.97 -0.56
CA ASP A 154 6.10 10.61 -0.20
C ASP A 154 6.89 10.10 1.02
N LEU A 155 8.20 10.32 1.05
CA LEU A 155 9.06 9.88 2.14
C LEU A 155 8.78 10.64 3.45
N VAL A 156 8.54 11.95 3.38
CA VAL A 156 8.16 12.76 4.55
C VAL A 156 6.83 12.30 5.14
N GLU A 157 5.84 11.93 4.30
CA GLU A 157 4.60 11.35 4.78
C GLU A 157 4.83 9.92 5.33
N SER A 158 5.68 9.12 4.68
CA SER A 158 6.04 7.78 5.15
C SER A 158 6.66 7.80 6.55
N VAL A 159 7.64 8.67 6.83
CA VAL A 159 8.25 8.78 8.18
C VAL A 159 7.27 9.28 9.25
N LYS A 160 6.26 10.08 8.87
CA LYS A 160 5.20 10.50 9.81
C LYS A 160 4.29 9.35 10.20
N LEU A 161 4.02 8.45 9.26
CA LEU A 161 3.18 7.27 9.48
C LEU A 161 3.96 6.13 10.16
N LYS A 162 5.25 6.00 9.86
CA LYS A 162 6.14 4.93 10.32
C LYS A 162 7.55 5.47 10.58
N GLY A 163 7.73 6.04 11.76
CA GLY A 163 9.00 6.69 12.17
C GLY A 163 10.08 5.73 12.66
N ASP A 164 9.79 4.44 12.78
CA ASP A 164 10.69 3.38 13.25
C ASP A 164 11.43 2.64 12.12
N ASN A 165 11.21 3.04 10.86
CA ASN A 165 11.91 2.50 9.71
C ASN A 165 13.05 3.43 9.29
N ALA A 166 14.29 2.93 9.24
CA ALA A 166 15.45 3.71 8.79
C ALA A 166 15.44 3.97 7.27
N THR A 167 14.77 3.12 6.48
CA THR A 167 14.80 3.16 5.01
C THR A 167 14.30 4.48 4.43
N PRO A 168 13.13 5.03 4.83
CA PRO A 168 12.69 6.33 4.35
C PRO A 168 13.65 7.47 4.68
N TYR A 169 14.27 7.46 5.86
CA TYR A 169 15.26 8.48 6.26
C TYR A 169 16.52 8.42 5.39
N ARG A 170 17.02 7.21 5.10
CA ARG A 170 18.14 7.04 4.16
C ARG A 170 17.80 7.59 2.77
N LEU A 171 16.62 7.25 2.24
CA LEU A 171 16.20 7.74 0.92
C LEU A 171 15.95 9.25 0.90
N LEU A 172 15.48 9.85 2.00
CA LEU A 172 15.41 11.30 2.14
C LEU A 172 16.78 11.93 2.02
N GLY A 173 17.80 11.37 2.68
CA GLY A 173 19.18 11.80 2.56
C GLY A 173 19.67 11.81 1.11
N GLU A 174 19.43 10.71 0.38
CA GLU A 174 19.80 10.60 -1.04
C GLU A 174 19.07 11.63 -1.91
N CYS A 175 17.78 11.85 -1.66
CA CYS A 175 16.99 12.86 -2.34
C CYS A 175 17.53 14.27 -2.08
N TYR A 176 17.86 14.61 -0.84
CA TYR A 176 18.40 15.92 -0.47
C TYR A 176 19.80 16.14 -1.06
N GLU A 177 20.68 15.12 -1.09
CA GLU A 177 21.97 15.19 -1.79
C GLU A 177 21.78 15.46 -3.28
N LYS A 178 20.85 14.78 -3.95
CA LYS A 178 20.53 15.03 -5.37
C LYS A 178 20.03 16.45 -5.64
N LYS A 179 19.50 17.13 -4.61
CA LYS A 179 19.08 18.54 -4.66
C LYS A 179 20.17 19.52 -4.23
N GLY A 180 21.31 19.05 -3.73
CA GLY A 180 22.36 19.90 -3.16
C GLY A 180 22.05 20.43 -1.76
N MET A 181 21.01 19.89 -1.10
CA MET A 181 20.57 20.26 0.25
C MET A 181 21.37 19.44 1.27
N LYS A 182 22.64 19.82 1.49
CA LYS A 182 23.61 19.04 2.28
C LYS A 182 23.18 18.89 3.75
N ASP A 183 22.71 19.96 4.39
CA ASP A 183 22.36 19.94 5.83
C ASP A 183 21.16 19.04 6.11
N GLU A 184 20.13 19.11 5.26
CA GLU A 184 18.96 18.24 5.35
C GLU A 184 19.32 16.79 5.06
N ALA A 185 20.27 16.54 4.15
CA ALA A 185 20.77 15.21 3.88
C ALA A 185 21.48 14.60 5.09
N VAL A 186 22.39 15.36 5.73
CA VAL A 186 23.08 14.94 6.96
C VAL A 186 22.07 14.61 8.05
N TYR A 187 21.10 15.50 8.31
CA TYR A 187 20.06 15.24 9.31
C TYR A 187 19.26 13.96 9.02
N ALA A 188 18.88 13.73 7.77
CA ALA A 188 18.14 12.54 7.37
C ALA A 188 18.98 11.26 7.56
N TYR A 189 20.25 11.26 7.15
CA TYR A 189 21.12 10.10 7.35
C TYR A 189 21.43 9.84 8.82
N GLU A 190 21.62 10.87 9.64
CA GLU A 190 21.79 10.69 11.09
C GLU A 190 20.57 10.00 11.71
N ARG A 191 19.36 10.39 11.30
CA ARG A 191 18.13 9.73 11.76
C ARG A 191 18.09 8.26 11.33
N ALA A 192 18.49 7.95 10.10
CA ALA A 192 18.58 6.58 9.62
C ALA A 192 19.54 5.74 10.49
N VAL A 193 20.75 6.26 10.78
CA VAL A 193 21.75 5.57 11.62
C VAL A 193 21.30 5.44 13.08
N ARG A 194 20.57 6.42 13.63
CA ARG A 194 20.01 6.32 14.99
C ARG A 194 18.97 5.22 15.12
N ILE A 195 18.19 4.97 14.07
CA ILE A 195 17.16 3.92 14.04
C ILE A 195 17.80 2.56 13.75
N ASP A 196 18.69 2.51 12.76
CA ASP A 196 19.44 1.33 12.36
C ASP A 196 20.94 1.64 12.30
N PRO A 197 21.68 1.36 13.40
CA PRO A 197 23.13 1.59 13.46
C PRO A 197 23.93 0.80 12.40
N GLU A 198 23.36 -0.28 11.86
CA GLU A 198 23.98 -1.13 10.84
C GLU A 198 23.68 -0.64 9.41
N CYS A 199 23.02 0.51 9.25
CA CYS A 199 22.73 1.10 7.95
C CYS A 199 24.01 1.67 7.29
N VAL A 200 24.82 0.78 6.69
CA VAL A 200 26.11 1.11 6.06
C VAL A 200 25.98 2.25 5.05
N ALA A 201 24.97 2.22 4.19
CA ALA A 201 24.76 3.24 3.17
C ALA A 201 24.54 4.65 3.75
N ALA A 202 23.84 4.77 4.88
CA ALA A 202 23.66 6.05 5.56
C ALA A 202 24.95 6.52 6.23
N ARG A 203 25.68 5.60 6.88
CA ARG A 203 26.98 5.90 7.52
C ARG A 203 28.04 6.34 6.50
N ASP A 204 28.14 5.65 5.37
CA ASP A 204 29.07 5.99 4.30
C ASP A 204 28.74 7.36 3.69
N SER A 205 27.45 7.68 3.57
CA SER A 205 27.00 8.99 3.09
C SER A 205 27.29 10.10 4.08
N LEU A 206 27.15 9.87 5.40
CA LEU A 206 27.57 10.82 6.44
C LEU A 206 29.08 11.08 6.41
N ASN A 207 29.89 10.03 6.30
CA ASN A 207 31.35 10.17 6.20
C ASN A 207 31.75 10.99 4.97
N ARG A 208 31.11 10.72 3.83
CA ARG A 208 31.29 11.49 2.60
C ARG A 208 30.93 12.96 2.81
N LEU A 209 29.76 13.25 3.36
CA LEU A 209 29.29 14.63 3.55
C LEU A 209 30.09 15.40 4.62
N GLY A 210 30.49 14.75 5.71
CA GLY A 210 31.32 15.36 6.75
C GLY A 210 32.75 15.68 6.28
N SER A 211 33.32 14.83 5.42
CA SER A 211 34.63 15.11 4.80
C SER A 211 34.59 16.32 3.86
N LEU A 212 33.48 16.53 3.15
CA LEU A 212 33.26 17.71 2.29
C LEU A 212 33.15 19.00 3.10
N THR A 213 32.49 18.98 4.27
CA THR A 213 32.35 20.19 5.11
C THR A 213 33.67 20.64 5.76
N LEU A 214 34.63 19.72 5.95
CA LEU A 214 35.95 20.04 6.50
C LEU A 214 36.91 20.58 5.42
N GLY A 215 36.71 20.24 4.14
CA GLY A 215 37.52 20.70 3.02
C GLY A 215 37.16 22.09 2.48
N ASP A 216 35.91 22.54 2.67
CA ASP A 216 35.41 23.83 2.17
C ASP A 216 35.75 25.03 3.10
N ASN A 217 36.49 24.80 4.20
CA ASN A 217 36.86 25.81 5.22
C ASN A 217 38.35 26.24 5.19
N ILE A 218 39.04 26.13 4.04
CA ILE A 218 40.44 26.57 3.87
C ILE A 218 40.55 27.57 2.71
#